data_AF-T0T350-F1
#
_entry.id   AF-T0T350-F1
#
_cell.length_a   1.000
_cell.length_b   1.000
_cell.length_c   1.000
_cell.angle_alpha   90.00
_cell.angle_beta   90.00
_cell.angle_gamma   90.00
#
_symmetry.space_group_name_H-M   'P 1'
#
loop_
_entity.id
_entity.type
_entity.pdbx_description
1 polymer ?
#
loop_
_entity_poly.entity_id
_entity_poly.type
_entity_poly.pdbx_seq_one_letter_code
_entity_poly.pdbx_strand_id
1 'polypeptide(L)'
;MILLIALSILLSVLTFSFSKLNSIGAIRSSAIITLISCGIIMLLRTRWNFDSETYMALSFGASFVGMSCPTRFGVKSIAFGGLFFGIFFLNLVPLLTGFGGALGTSAFLAISLVHLILSGARHLLFRSC
;
A
#
# COMPACT_ATOMS: atom_id res chain seq x y z
N MET A 1 -0.41 -11.54 -11.50
CA MET A 1 -0.79 -10.11 -11.61
C MET A 1 -1.96 -9.74 -10.71
N ILE A 2 -3.15 -10.32 -10.90
CA ILE A 2 -4.34 -10.02 -10.07
C ILE A 2 -4.13 -10.29 -8.58
N LEU A 3 -3.48 -11.40 -8.23
CA LEU A 3 -3.18 -11.76 -6.83
C LEU A 3 -2.31 -10.70 -6.11
N LEU A 4 -1.32 -10.12 -6.81
CA LEU A 4 -0.44 -9.08 -6.25
C LEU A 4 -1.21 -7.79 -5.96
N ILE A 5 -2.10 -7.40 -6.87
CA ILE A 5 -2.96 -6.22 -6.68
C ILE A 5 -3.96 -6.45 -5.55
N ALA A 6 -4.56 -7.64 -5.48
CA ALA A 6 -5.44 -7.98 -4.37
C ALA A 6 -4.70 -7.94 -3.02
N LEU A 7 -3.48 -8.46 -2.98
CA LEU A 7 -2.62 -8.44 -1.80
C LEU A 7 -2.23 -7.01 -1.41
N SER A 8 -1.89 -6.14 -2.36
CA SER A 8 -1.52 -4.76 -2.08
C SER A 8 -2.69 -3.97 -1.47
N ILE A 9 -3.90 -4.15 -1.99
CA ILE A 9 -5.13 -3.56 -1.41
C ILE A 9 -5.34 -4.06 0.01
N LEU A 10 -5.28 -5.38 0.21
CA LEU A 10 -5.50 -5.99 1.52
C LEU A 10 -4.51 -5.48 2.56
N LEU A 11 -3.21 -5.49 2.26
CA LEU A 11 -2.18 -5.04 3.18
C LEU A 11 -2.26 -3.55 3.48
N SER A 12 -2.51 -2.71 2.46
CA SER A 12 -2.68 -1.27 2.65
C SER A 12 -3.84 -0.96 3.61
N VAL A 13 -4.97 -1.65 3.44
CA VAL A 13 -6.15 -1.48 4.29
C VAL A 13 -5.91 -2.03 5.70
N LEU A 14 -5.23 -3.16 5.84
CA LEU A 14 -4.89 -3.74 7.14
C LEU A 14 -3.96 -2.81 7.93
N THR A 15 -2.89 -2.31 7.31
CA THR A 15 -1.98 -1.34 7.94
C THR A 15 -2.71 -0.07 8.34
N PHE A 16 -3.58 0.46 7.47
CA PHE A 16 -4.38 1.65 7.79
C PHE A 16 -5.36 1.42 8.95
N SER A 17 -5.99 0.24 9.01
CA SER A 17 -6.94 -0.10 10.07
C SER A 17 -6.24 -0.26 11.42
N PHE A 18 -5.07 -0.91 11.45
CA PHE A 18 -4.25 -1.00 12.66
C PHE A 18 -3.68 0.36 13.07
N SER A 19 -3.32 1.22 12.10
CA SER A 19 -2.82 2.57 12.39
C SER A 19 -3.88 3.51 12.99
N LYS A 20 -5.18 3.16 12.96
CA LYS A 20 -6.24 3.89 13.65
C LYS A 20 -6.33 3.59 15.15
N LEU A 21 -5.70 2.51 15.63
CA LEU A 21 -5.69 2.23 17.06
C LEU A 21 -4.74 3.20 17.76
N ASN A 22 -5.27 3.99 18.71
CA ASN A 22 -4.57 5.06 19.43
C ASN A 22 -3.23 4.64 20.10
N SER A 23 -2.99 3.35 20.32
CA SER A 23 -1.78 2.84 20.98
C SER A 23 -0.67 2.39 20.02
N ILE A 24 -0.96 2.27 18.72
CA ILE A 24 -0.05 1.71 17.72
C ILE A 24 0.21 2.79 16.66
N GLY A 25 1.31 3.52 16.83
CA GLY A 25 1.74 4.49 15.80
C GLY A 25 1.92 3.83 14.43
N ALA A 26 1.81 4.63 13.37
CA ALA A 26 1.88 4.16 11.97
C ALA A 26 3.10 3.25 11.69
N ILE A 27 4.26 3.61 12.25
CA ILE A 27 5.52 2.85 12.11
C ILE A 27 5.41 1.46 12.73
N ARG A 28 4.83 1.37 13.94
CA ARG A 28 4.64 0.09 14.64
C ARG A 28 3.64 -0.81 13.90
N SER A 29 2.56 -0.22 13.38
CA SER A 29 1.58 -0.94 12.58
C SER A 29 2.21 -1.51 11.31
N SER A 30 2.97 -0.71 10.58
CA SER A 30 3.71 -1.17 9.39
C SER A 30 4.65 -2.31 9.75
N ALA A 31 5.47 -2.18 10.79
CA ALA A 31 6.41 -3.22 11.20
C ALA A 31 5.71 -4.55 11.52
N ILE A 32 4.60 -4.51 12.27
CA ILE A 32 3.81 -5.69 12.62
C ILE A 32 3.22 -6.35 11.37
N ILE A 33 2.56 -5.58 10.49
CA ILE A 33 1.97 -6.12 9.26
C ILE A 33 3.06 -6.73 8.37
N THR A 34 4.19 -6.04 8.19
CA THR A 34 5.27 -6.53 7.33
C THR A 34 5.89 -7.81 7.89
N LEU A 35 6.08 -7.89 9.21
CA LEU A 35 6.67 -9.06 9.86
C LEU A 35 5.73 -10.27 9.80
N ILE A 36 4.43 -10.07 10.04
CA ILE A 36 3.40 -11.11 9.86
C ILE A 36 3.36 -11.57 8.39
N SER A 37 3.31 -10.63 7.44
CA SER A 37 3.27 -10.98 6.01
C SER A 37 4.51 -11.75 5.57
N CYS A 38 5.69 -11.36 6.05
CA CYS A 38 6.95 -12.03 5.78
C CYS A 38 6.93 -13.47 6.32
N GLY A 39 6.51 -13.66 7.57
CA GLY A 39 6.38 -15.00 8.17
C GLY A 39 5.43 -15.91 7.39
N ILE A 40 4.27 -15.38 6.96
CA ILE A 40 3.29 -16.11 6.14
C ILE A 40 3.90 -16.49 4.78
N ILE A 41 4.58 -15.54 4.11
CA ILE A 41 5.22 -15.79 2.81
C ILE A 41 6.32 -16.86 2.94
N MET A 42 7.14 -16.82 3.99
CA MET A 42 8.17 -17.83 4.22
C MET A 42 7.58 -19.21 4.50
N LEU A 43 6.50 -19.31 5.27
CA LEU A 43 5.79 -20.58 5.50
C LEU A 43 5.18 -21.14 4.22
N LEU A 44 4.58 -20.28 3.41
CA LEU A 44 3.99 -20.66 2.12
C LEU A 44 5.06 -21.07 1.10
N ARG A 45 6.24 -20.44 1.11
CA ARG A 45 7.38 -20.80 0.24
C ARG A 45 7.78 -22.27 0.43
N THR A 46 7.76 -22.77 1.67
CA THR A 46 8.06 -24.18 1.98
C THR A 46 7.06 -25.15 1.34
N ARG A 47 5.83 -24.69 1.03
CA ARG A 47 4.77 -25.51 0.42
C ARG A 47 4.64 -25.32 -1.08
N TRP A 48 4.81 -24.10 -1.58
CA TRP A 48 4.67 -23.73 -2.99
C TRP A 48 5.89 -22.92 -3.48
N ASN A 49 6.46 -23.32 -4.61
CA ASN A 49 7.59 -22.63 -5.25
C ASN A 49 7.08 -21.39 -6.02
N PHE A 50 7.05 -20.23 -5.37
CA PHE A 50 6.71 -18.94 -5.99
C PHE A 50 7.75 -17.87 -5.67
N ASP A 51 7.77 -16.80 -6.47
CA ASP A 51 8.69 -15.66 -6.36
C ASP A 51 8.45 -14.79 -5.12
N SER A 52 8.82 -15.36 -3.99
CA SER A 52 8.72 -14.79 -2.65
C SER A 52 9.36 -13.41 -2.48
N GLU A 53 10.42 -13.06 -3.20
CA GLU A 53 11.04 -11.73 -3.13
C GLU A 53 10.07 -10.63 -3.58
N THR A 54 9.38 -10.86 -4.69
CA THR A 54 8.38 -9.93 -5.23
C THR A 54 7.22 -9.72 -4.25
N TYR A 55 6.76 -10.79 -3.60
CA TYR A 55 5.69 -10.70 -2.60
C TYR A 55 6.13 -9.96 -1.33
N MET A 56 7.36 -10.17 -0.87
CA MET A 56 7.92 -9.47 0.29
C MET A 56 8.18 -7.98 -0.01
N ALA A 57 8.69 -7.66 -1.19
CA ALA A 57 8.86 -6.28 -1.62
C ALA A 57 7.50 -5.57 -1.74
N LEU A 58 6.50 -6.24 -2.33
CA LEU A 58 5.14 -5.72 -2.46
C LEU A 58 4.49 -5.51 -1.09
N SER A 59 4.66 -6.43 -0.15
CA SER A 59 4.07 -6.28 1.19
C SER A 59 4.68 -5.10 1.96
N PHE A 60 5.99 -4.91 1.85
CA PHE A 60 6.69 -3.77 2.44
C PHE A 60 6.30 -2.44 1.79
N GLY A 61 6.18 -2.38 0.46
CA GLY A 61 5.74 -1.16 -0.22
C GLY A 61 4.26 -0.83 0.01
N ALA A 62 3.38 -1.84 0.08
CA ALA A 62 1.95 -1.64 0.34
C ALA A 62 1.70 -1.07 1.75
N SER A 63 2.54 -1.41 2.74
CA SER A 63 2.40 -0.83 4.08
C SER A 63 2.70 0.68 4.10
N PHE A 64 3.53 1.19 3.20
CA PHE A 64 3.75 2.64 3.04
C PHE A 64 2.47 3.37 2.63
N VAL A 65 1.66 2.75 1.76
CA VAL A 65 0.36 3.30 1.39
C VAL A 65 -0.57 3.36 2.61
N GLY A 66 -0.58 2.30 3.41
CA GLY A 66 -1.39 2.19 4.63
C GLY A 66 -0.97 3.10 5.79
N MET A 67 0.27 3.62 5.80
CA MET A 67 0.75 4.59 6.80
C MET A 67 0.22 6.02 6.58
N SER A 68 -0.57 6.25 5.53
CA SER A 68 -1.19 7.55 5.25
C SER A 68 -2.05 8.05 6.43
N CYS A 69 -2.03 9.36 6.69
CA CYS A 69 -2.74 9.97 7.81
C CYS A 69 -4.25 9.64 7.84
N PRO A 70 -4.77 9.03 8.93
CA PRO A 70 -6.18 8.64 9.04
C PRO A 70 -7.15 9.81 9.19
N THR A 71 -6.66 11.01 9.51
CA THR A 71 -7.44 12.25 9.59
C THR A 71 -7.77 12.83 8.22
N ARG A 72 -7.01 12.47 7.17
CA ARG A 72 -7.15 13.04 5.81
C ARG A 72 -7.69 12.05 4.80
N PHE A 73 -7.49 10.76 5.02
CA PHE A 73 -7.90 9.70 4.10
C PHE A 73 -8.91 8.75 4.75
N GLY A 74 -9.90 8.31 3.97
CA GLY A 74 -10.82 7.25 4.36
C GLY A 74 -10.33 5.87 3.92
N VAL A 75 -10.92 4.79 4.46
CA VAL A 75 -10.58 3.40 4.08
C VAL A 75 -10.74 3.18 2.58
N LYS A 76 -11.78 3.75 1.97
CA LYS A 76 -12.03 3.68 0.52
C LYS A 76 -10.88 4.32 -0.28
N SER A 77 -10.38 5.48 0.14
CA SER A 77 -9.26 6.17 -0.52
C SER A 77 -7.98 5.35 -0.44
N ILE A 78 -7.72 4.71 0.69
CA ILE A 78 -6.55 3.83 0.87
C ILE A 78 -6.67 2.57 0.01
N ALA A 79 -7.87 2.00 -0.12
CA ALA A 79 -8.09 0.86 -1.02
C ALA A 79 -7.77 1.21 -2.48
N PHE A 80 -8.20 2.40 -2.95
CA PHE A 80 -7.81 2.90 -4.27
C PHE A 80 -6.30 3.17 -4.37
N GLY A 81 -5.69 3.69 -3.30
CA GLY A 81 -4.23 3.87 -3.22
C GLY A 81 -3.47 2.56 -3.37
N GLY A 82 -3.91 1.50 -2.68
CA GLY A 82 -3.32 0.16 -2.78
C GLY A 82 -3.47 -0.46 -4.17
N LEU A 83 -4.57 -0.14 -4.87
CA LEU A 83 -4.79 -0.54 -6.26
C LEU A 83 -3.79 0.16 -7.19
N PHE A 84 -3.68 1.48 -7.13
CA PHE A 84 -2.73 2.24 -7.95
C PHE A 84 -1.28 1.86 -7.64
N PHE A 85 -0.95 1.64 -6.37
CA PHE A 85 0.36 1.15 -5.96
C PHE A 85 0.67 -0.21 -6.57
N GLY A 86 -0.26 -1.16 -6.56
CA GLY A 86 -0.06 -2.47 -7.19
C GLY A 86 0.23 -2.37 -8.69
N ILE A 87 -0.43 -1.44 -9.40
CA ILE A 87 -0.17 -1.15 -10.82
C ILE A 87 1.21 -0.53 -11.00
N PHE A 88 1.57 0.47 -10.19
CA PHE A 88 2.88 1.11 -10.29
C PHE A 88 4.01 0.18 -9.91
N PHE A 89 3.86 -0.64 -8.89
CA PHE A 89 4.84 -1.63 -8.49
C PHE A 89 5.22 -2.55 -9.66
N LEU A 90 4.23 -3.07 -10.39
CA LEU A 90 4.47 -3.97 -11.52
C LEU A 90 5.21 -3.30 -12.69
N ASN A 91 5.00 -1.99 -12.88
CA ASN A 91 5.58 -1.25 -14.00
C ASN A 91 6.91 -0.57 -13.63
N LEU A 92 7.04 0.00 -12.43
CA LEU A 92 8.19 0.83 -12.03
C LEU A 92 9.33 -0.01 -11.42
N VAL A 93 9.04 -1.10 -10.71
CA VAL A 93 10.10 -1.94 -10.10
C VAL A 93 11.10 -2.50 -11.13
N PRO A 94 10.71 -2.96 -12.33
CA PRO A 94 11.69 -3.39 -13.33
C PRO A 94 12.49 -2.23 -13.96
N LEU A 95 12.01 -0.98 -13.86
CA LEU A 95 12.69 0.20 -14.43
C LEU A 95 13.67 0.87 -13.46
N LEU A 96 13.48 0.73 -12.15
CA LEU A 96 14.33 1.39 -11.15
C LEU A 96 15.30 0.40 -10.50
N THR A 97 16.59 0.59 -10.72
CA THR A 97 17.68 -0.17 -10.08
C THR A 97 17.82 0.23 -8.61
N GLY A 98 16.92 -0.26 -7.75
CA GLY A 98 16.96 -0.04 -6.30
C GLY A 98 15.61 -0.28 -5.62
N PHE A 99 15.49 -1.40 -4.91
CA PHE A 99 14.23 -1.82 -4.26
C PHE A 99 13.67 -0.78 -3.30
N GLY A 100 14.50 -0.19 -2.42
CA GLY A 100 14.00 0.76 -1.40
C GLY A 100 13.38 2.04 -1.99
N GLY A 101 14.07 2.67 -2.95
CA GLY A 101 13.61 3.90 -3.58
C GLY A 101 12.42 3.69 -4.53
N ALA A 102 12.39 2.59 -5.28
CA ALA A 102 11.31 2.27 -6.20
C ALA A 102 9.98 2.01 -5.48
N LEU A 103 10.04 1.36 -4.32
CA LEU A 103 8.85 1.06 -3.51
C LEU A 103 8.26 2.33 -2.89
N GLY A 104 9.12 3.20 -2.34
CA GLY A 104 8.67 4.46 -1.74
C GLY A 104 8.08 5.43 -2.77
N THR A 105 8.73 5.57 -3.93
CA THR A 105 8.27 6.46 -5.01
C THR A 105 6.94 6.01 -5.60
N SER A 106 6.77 4.70 -5.84
CA SER A 106 5.51 4.16 -6.34
C SER A 106 4.37 4.33 -5.34
N ALA A 107 4.61 4.15 -4.04
CA ALA A 107 3.62 4.42 -2.99
C ALA A 107 3.25 5.92 -2.92
N PHE A 108 4.24 6.81 -3.00
CA PHE A 108 4.04 8.25 -2.99
C PHE A 108 3.20 8.72 -4.19
N LEU A 109 3.50 8.23 -5.40
CA LEU A 109 2.74 8.54 -6.61
C LEU A 109 1.28 8.05 -6.51
N ALA A 110 1.08 6.83 -5.99
CA ALA A 110 -0.26 6.27 -5.80
C ALA A 110 -1.14 7.14 -4.88
N ILE A 111 -0.61 7.52 -3.72
CA ILE A 111 -1.37 8.35 -2.76
C ILE A 111 -1.57 9.76 -3.30
N SER A 112 -0.57 10.34 -3.98
CA SER A 112 -0.67 11.68 -4.57
C SER A 112 -1.78 11.74 -5.62
N LEU A 113 -1.90 10.73 -6.48
CA LEU A 113 -2.98 10.63 -7.44
C LEU A 113 -4.35 10.53 -6.78
N VAL A 114 -4.49 9.66 -5.77
CA VAL A 114 -5.74 9.55 -5.00
C VAL A 114 -6.09 10.88 -4.35
N HIS A 115 -5.11 11.57 -3.77
CA HIS A 115 -5.32 12.87 -3.14
C HIS A 115 -5.77 13.93 -4.15
N LEU A 116 -5.17 13.96 -5.34
CA LEU A 116 -5.51 14.90 -6.41
C LEU A 116 -6.94 14.67 -6.91
N ILE A 117 -7.34 13.41 -7.09
CA ILE A 117 -8.72 13.03 -7.42
C ILE A 117 -9.69 13.47 -6.31
N LEU A 118 -9.34 13.23 -5.03
CA LEU A 118 -10.20 13.58 -3.90
C LEU A 118 -10.33 15.11 -3.70
N SER A 119 -9.26 15.85 -3.98
CA SER A 119 -9.23 17.32 -3.92
C SER A 119 -10.05 17.92 -5.05
N GLY A 120 -9.88 17.41 -6.29
CA GLY A 120 -10.67 17.81 -7.44
C GLY A 120 -12.17 17.53 -7.26
N ALA A 121 -12.52 16.36 -6.71
CA ALA A 121 -13.91 16.02 -6.40
C ALA A 121 -14.53 16.97 -5.36
N ARG A 122 -13.77 17.37 -4.33
CA ARG A 122 -14.22 18.37 -3.35
C ARG A 122 -14.43 19.74 -3.98
N HIS A 123 -13.54 20.16 -4.87
CA HIS A 123 -13.66 21.45 -5.56
C HIS A 123 -14.84 21.49 -6.54
N LEU A 124 -15.21 20.36 -7.15
CA LEU A 124 -16.40 20.23 -8.00
C LEU A 124 -17.70 20.22 -7.21
N LEU A 125 -17.73 19.58 -6.02
CA LEU A 125 -18.90 19.54 -5.16
C LEU A 125 -19.24 20.89 -4.51
N PHE A 126 -18.24 21.72 -4.20
CA PHE A 126 -18.46 23.06 -3.63
C PHE A 126 -18.86 24.14 -4.65
N ARG A 127 -18.84 23.82 -5.95
CA ARG A 127 -19.26 24.76 -7.01
C ARG A 127 -20.73 24.61 -7.42
N SER A 128 -21.46 23.70 -6.79
CA SER A 128 -22.85 23.34 -7.13
C SER A 128 -23.88 23.76 -6.06
N CYS A 129 -23.49 24.53 -5.04
CA CYS A 129 -24.37 25.32 -4.17
C CYS A 129 -24.10 26.79 -4.41
#